data_AF-R9J6F2-F1
#
_entry.id   AF-R9J6F2-F1
#
_cell.length_a   1.000
_cell.length_b   1.000
_cell.length_c   1.000
_cell.angle_alpha   90.00
_cell.angle_beta   90.00
_cell.angle_gamma   90.00
#
_symmetry.space_group_name_H-M   'P 1'
#
loop_
_entity.id
_entity.type
_entity.pdbx_description
1 polymer ?
#
loop_
_entity_poly.entity_id
_entity_poly.type
_entity_poly.pdbx_seq_one_letter_code
_entity_poly.pdbx_strand_id
1 'polypeptide(L)'
;MEEMGKKTVSLDRLKPGEKGWIKELLLEERTGRKLEDMGFQRGRPVECAYQSPWGDPAAYYVMGALVAIRRGEAGRIQVEIESGMENGVK
;
A
#
# COMPACT_ATOMS: atom_id res chain seq x y z
N MET A 1 -19.21 14.55 15.21
CA MET A 1 -18.31 13.38 15.21
C MET A 1 -17.23 13.67 14.19
N GLU A 2 -16.12 14.26 14.65
CA GLU A 2 -14.99 14.63 13.80
C GLU A 2 -13.98 13.46 13.82
N GLU A 3 -13.88 12.72 12.71
CA GLU A 3 -12.80 11.74 12.56
C GLU A 3 -11.50 12.47 12.21
N MET A 4 -10.60 12.47 13.19
CA MET A 4 -9.32 13.15 13.17
C MET A 4 -8.38 12.50 12.13
N GLY A 5 -8.22 13.14 10.97
CA GLY A 5 -6.94 13.23 10.24
C GLY A 5 -6.35 11.98 9.56
N LYS A 6 -7.12 10.95 9.25
CA LYS A 6 -6.62 9.77 8.51
C LYS A 6 -6.67 10.01 7.00
N LYS A 7 -5.50 10.29 6.40
CA LYS A 7 -5.38 10.55 4.96
C LYS A 7 -5.46 9.24 4.18
N THR A 8 -6.51 9.07 3.39
CA THR A 8 -6.63 7.96 2.44
C THR A 8 -6.01 8.37 1.10
N VAL A 9 -5.14 7.52 0.56
CA VAL A 9 -4.47 7.69 -0.74
C VAL A 9 -4.44 6.37 -1.50
N SER A 10 -4.09 6.40 -2.78
CA SER A 10 -3.73 5.19 -3.52
C SER A 10 -2.38 4.63 -3.06
N LEU A 11 -2.22 3.30 -3.12
CA LEU A 11 -1.01 2.61 -2.68
C LEU A 11 0.24 3.04 -3.46
N ASP A 12 0.10 3.45 -4.73
CA ASP A 12 1.21 3.98 -5.54
C ASP A 12 1.79 5.31 -5.02
N ARG A 13 1.06 6.00 -4.13
CA ARG A 13 1.52 7.26 -3.52
C ARG A 13 2.35 7.06 -2.27
N LEU A 14 2.40 5.84 -1.72
CA LEU A 14 3.30 5.54 -0.61
C LEU A 14 4.75 5.58 -1.10
N LYS A 15 5.59 6.37 -0.44
CA LYS A 15 7.03 6.43 -0.67
C LYS A 15 7.74 5.29 0.06
N PRO A 16 8.94 4.88 -0.38
CA PRO A 16 9.73 3.90 0.34
C PRO A 16 9.88 4.27 1.83
N GLY A 17 9.57 3.32 2.72
CA GLY A 17 9.52 3.49 4.17
C GLY A 17 8.15 3.91 4.73
N GLU A 18 7.21 4.40 3.91
CA GLU A 18 5.87 4.74 4.36
C GLU A 18 4.99 3.49 4.51
N LYS A 19 4.13 3.53 5.53
CA LYS A 19 3.19 2.46 5.88
C LYS A 19 1.76 2.95 5.77
N GLY A 20 0.86 2.01 5.48
CA GLY A 20 -0.56 2.26 5.48
C GLY A 20 -1.36 1.00 5.71
N TRP A 21 -2.67 1.19 5.84
CA TRP A 21 -3.63 0.12 6.05
C TRP A 21 -4.54 0.02 4.83
N ILE A 22 -4.62 -1.16 4.23
CA ILE A 22 -5.45 -1.39 3.04
C ILE A 22 -6.92 -1.19 3.41
N LYS A 23 -7.58 -0.24 2.75
CA LYS A 23 -9.00 0.06 2.95
C LYS A 23 -9.87 -0.62 1.92
N GLU A 24 -9.43 -0.63 0.66
CA GLU A 24 -10.22 -1.13 -0.46
C GLU A 24 -9.35 -1.49 -1.67
N LEU A 25 -9.78 -2.49 -2.46
CA LEU A 25 -9.17 -2.88 -3.73
C LEU A 25 -10.16 -2.61 -4.86
N LEU A 26 -9.92 -1.57 -5.66
CA LEU A 26 -10.77 -1.15 -6.79
C LEU A 26 -10.28 -1.79 -8.10
N LEU A 27 -10.09 -3.11 -8.07
CA LEU A 27 -9.53 -3.91 -9.17
C LEU A 27 -10.62 -4.80 -9.79
N GLU A 28 -10.41 -5.23 -11.03
CA GLU A 28 -11.24 -6.27 -11.65
C GLU A 28 -11.16 -7.56 -10.84
N GLU A 29 -12.25 -8.32 -10.77
CA GLU A 29 -12.41 -9.48 -9.87
C GLU A 29 -11.21 -10.45 -9.92
N ARG A 30 -10.74 -10.79 -11.12
CA ARG A 30 -9.61 -11.71 -11.30
C ARG A 30 -8.31 -11.17 -10.68
N THR A 31 -8.02 -9.89 -10.89
CA THR A 31 -6.78 -9.25 -10.40
C THR A 31 -6.89 -8.97 -8.91
N GLY A 32 -8.06 -8.54 -8.43
CA GLY A 32 -8.36 -8.35 -7.01
C GLY A 32 -8.13 -9.62 -6.21
N ARG A 33 -8.75 -10.75 -6.62
CA ARG A 33 -8.57 -12.04 -5.93
C ARG A 33 -7.11 -12.48 -5.90
N LYS A 34 -6.39 -12.36 -7.02
CA LYS A 34 -4.95 -12.68 -7.07
C LYS A 34 -4.15 -11.86 -6.04
N LEU A 35 -4.44 -10.56 -5.93
CA LEU A 35 -3.75 -9.68 -4.99
C LEU A 35 -4.14 -9.98 -3.54
N GLU A 36 -5.41 -10.29 -3.28
CA GLU A 36 -5.87 -10.77 -1.96
C GLU A 36 -5.18 -12.07 -1.56
N ASP A 37 -5.03 -13.03 -2.48
CA ASP A 37 -4.31 -14.29 -2.27
C ASP A 37 -2.82 -14.06 -1.96
N MET A 38 -2.23 -13.01 -2.55
CA MET A 38 -0.86 -12.57 -2.26
C MET A 38 -0.76 -11.76 -0.95
N GLY A 39 -1.88 -11.43 -0.32
CA GLY A 39 -1.95 -10.77 0.98
C GLY A 39 -2.48 -9.36 1.00
N PHE A 40 -2.75 -8.75 -0.16
CA PHE A 40 -3.32 -7.40 -0.25
C PHE A 40 -4.80 -7.46 0.10
N GLN A 41 -5.10 -7.62 1.38
CA GLN A 41 -6.46 -7.77 1.89
C GLN A 41 -6.85 -6.53 2.70
N ARG A 42 -8.15 -6.19 2.66
CA ARG A 42 -8.70 -5.11 3.48
C ARG A 42 -8.37 -5.32 4.97
N GLY A 43 -7.96 -4.24 5.62
CA GLY A 43 -7.57 -4.22 7.04
C GLY A 43 -6.15 -4.72 7.31
N ARG A 44 -5.37 -5.08 6.28
CA ARG A 44 -3.96 -5.47 6.44
C ARG A 44 -3.03 -4.26 6.34
N PRO A 45 -1.92 -4.26 7.10
CA PRO A 45 -0.86 -3.29 6.92
C PRO A 45 -0.09 -3.59 5.63
N VAL A 46 0.41 -2.53 5.01
CA VAL A 46 1.27 -2.56 3.84
C VAL A 46 2.33 -1.48 3.97
N GLU A 47 3.56 -1.80 3.60
CA GLU A 47 4.69 -0.88 3.61
C GLU A 47 5.29 -0.80 2.22
N CYS A 48 5.57 0.40 1.72
CA CYS A 48 6.31 0.56 0.48
C CYS A 48 7.80 0.32 0.77
N ALA A 49 8.35 -0.76 0.24
CA ALA A 49 9.74 -1.11 0.44
C ALA A 49 10.65 -0.44 -0.59
N TYR A 50 10.20 -0.40 -1.85
CA TYR A 50 10.99 0.09 -2.97
C TYR A 50 10.09 0.61 -4.09
N GLN A 51 10.56 1.63 -4.78
CA GLN A 51 9.99 2.10 -6.05
C GLN A 51 11.06 2.03 -7.13
N SER A 52 10.70 1.49 -8.29
CA SER A 52 11.55 1.54 -9.48
C SER A 52 11.97 2.99 -9.78
N PRO A 53 13.20 3.24 -10.26
CA PRO A 53 13.67 4.59 -10.58
C PRO A 53 12.82 5.28 -11.65
N TRP A 54 12.15 4.48 -12.50
CA TRP A 54 11.24 4.94 -13.55
C TRP A 54 9.76 4.90 -13.13
N GLY A 55 9.46 4.61 -11.86
CA GLY A 55 8.12 4.70 -11.28
C GLY A 55 7.19 3.49 -11.50
N ASP A 56 7.65 2.42 -12.15
CA ASP A 56 6.95 1.14 -12.28
C ASP A 56 7.97 -0.01 -12.42
N PRO A 57 7.80 -1.16 -11.75
CA PRO A 57 6.87 -1.46 -10.65
C PRO A 57 7.34 -0.92 -9.28
N ALA A 58 6.50 -1.07 -8.26
CA ALA A 58 6.84 -0.82 -6.86
C ALA A 58 6.70 -2.10 -6.02
N ALA A 59 7.53 -2.25 -5.00
CA ALA A 59 7.55 -3.41 -4.12
C ALA A 59 7.04 -3.06 -2.72
N TYR A 60 6.17 -3.93 -2.19
CA TYR A 60 5.47 -3.72 -0.94
C TYR A 60 5.64 -4.90 0.00
N TYR A 61 5.86 -4.64 1.28
CA TYR A 61 5.75 -5.66 2.31
C TYR A 61 4.30 -5.88 2.70
N VAL A 62 3.84 -7.11 2.55
CA VAL A 62 2.48 -7.54 2.89
C VAL A 62 2.54 -8.93 3.48
N MET A 63 1.96 -9.13 4.67
CA MET A 63 2.01 -10.41 5.40
C MET A 63 3.43 -11.02 5.54
N GLY A 64 4.46 -10.19 5.67
CA GLY A 64 5.85 -10.65 5.77
C GLY A 64 6.50 -11.08 4.46
N ALA A 65 5.81 -10.96 3.32
CA ALA A 65 6.35 -11.18 1.99
C ALA A 65 6.60 -9.85 1.27
N LEU A 66 7.64 -9.79 0.45
CA LEU A 66 7.90 -8.66 -0.45
C LEU A 66 7.27 -8.95 -1.82
N VAL A 67 6.30 -8.14 -2.22
CA VAL A 67 5.55 -8.33 -3.47
C VAL A 67 5.69 -7.10 -4.35
N ALA A 68 6.16 -7.29 -5.58
CA ALA A 68 6.19 -6.25 -6.61
C ALA A 68 4.90 -6.27 -7.44
N ILE A 69 4.22 -5.12 -7.53
CA ILE A 69 3.03 -4.94 -8.36
C ILE A 69 3.18 -3.70 -9.23
N ARG A 70 2.46 -3.67 -10.35
CA ARG A 70 2.55 -2.53 -11.27
C ARG A 70 1.83 -1.33 -10.69
N ARG A 71 2.29 -0.14 -11.05
CA ARG A 71 1.67 1.13 -10.64
C ARG A 71 0.19 1.21 -11.02
N GLY A 72 -0.21 0.64 -12.16
CA GLY A 72 -1.61 0.58 -12.57
C GLY A 72 -2.50 -0.27 -11.64
N GLU A 73 -1.93 -1.30 -11.00
CA GLU A 73 -2.61 -2.11 -9.99
C GLU A 73 -2.59 -1.40 -8.63
N ALA A 74 -1.42 -0.91 -8.19
CA ALA A 74 -1.27 -0.17 -6.94
C ALA A 74 -2.12 1.10 -6.88
N GLY A 75 -2.28 1.80 -8.00
CA GLY A 75 -3.12 3.00 -8.10
C GLY A 75 -4.61 2.74 -7.84
N ARG A 76 -5.03 1.47 -7.89
CA ARG A 76 -6.40 1.04 -7.62
C ARG A 76 -6.60 0.49 -6.20
N ILE A 77 -5.55 0.47 -5.38
CA ILE A 77 -5.64 0.02 -3.98
C ILE A 77 -5.68 1.27 -3.09
N GLN A 78 -6.73 1.44 -2.31
CA GLN A 78 -6.86 2.54 -1.35
C GLN A 78 -6.22 2.13 -0.02
N VAL A 79 -5.36 3.00 0.51
CA VAL A 79 -4.70 2.84 1.80
C VAL A 79 -4.88 4.06 2.66
N GLU A 80 -5.05 3.82 3.96
CA GLU A 80 -5.01 4.86 4.98
C GLU A 80 -3.59 4.97 5.49
N ILE A 81 -2.95 6.12 5.30
CA ILE A 81 -1.56 6.33 5.71
C ILE A 81 -1.47 6.24 7.24
N GLU A 82 -0.49 5.49 7.72
CA GLU A 82 -0.11 5.51 9.12
C GLU A 82 0.62 6.83 9.39
N SER A 83 -0.09 7.80 10.00
CA SER A 83 0.52 9.03 10.51
C SER A 83 1.37 8.69 11.75
N GLY A 84 2.52 8.06 11.54
CA GLY A 84 3.49 7.70 12.57
C GLY A 84 4.80 8.45 12.33
N MET A 85 5.23 9.18 13.36
CA MET A 85 6.46 9.98 13.42
C MET A 85 7.67 9.29 12.76
N GLU A 86 8.48 10.07 12.05
CA GLU A 86 9.86 9.75 11.69
C GLU A 86 10.55 9.11 12.90
N ASN A 87 10.73 7.79 12.89
CA ASN A 87 11.66 7.16 13.81
C ASN A 87 13.04 7.53 13.31
N GLY A 88 13.60 8.58 13.91
CA GLY A 88 15.01 8.90 13.82
C GLY A 88 15.82 7.67 14.19
N VAL A 89 16.35 7.00 13.17
CA VAL A 89 17.48 6.11 13.36
C VAL A 89 18.70 7.03 13.46
N LYS A 90 19.27 7.04 14.66
CA LYS A 90 20.53 7.72 15.02
C LYS A 90 21.65 7.42 14.04
#